data_AF-A0A1G9GIE4-F1
#
_entry.id   AF-A0A1G9GIE4-F1
#
_cell.length_a   1.000
_cell.length_b   1.000
_cell.length_c   1.000
_cell.angle_alpha   90.00
_cell.angle_beta   90.00
_cell.angle_gamma   90.00
#
_symmetry.space_group_name_H-M   'P 1'
#
loop_
_entity.id
_entity.type
_entity.pdbx_description
1 polymer ?
#
loop_
_entity_poly.entity_id
_entity_poly.type
_entity_poly.pdbx_seq_one_letter_code
_entity_poly.pdbx_strand_id
1 'polypeptide(L)'
;MGQSSTSKKRRSRDAATKMAEQRLSVLELARKLGNVAEACRRRGMDRTSFYEWRRRFQTHGFEGLKDLPPIHKSHPQTTPPETVEKIKALALEHPAYGCNR
;
A
#
# COMPACT_ATOMS: atom_id res chain seq x y z
N MET A 1 -29.32 -42.27 6.43
CA MET A 1 -28.93 -41.22 7.39
C MET A 1 -27.75 -40.46 6.80
N GLY A 2 -27.98 -39.23 6.37
CA GLY A 2 -27.00 -38.45 5.59
C GLY A 2 -25.89 -37.88 6.45
N GLN A 3 -24.65 -38.00 5.97
CA GLN A 3 -23.56 -37.13 6.38
C GLN A 3 -23.20 -36.27 5.17
N SER A 4 -23.90 -35.14 5.05
CA SER A 4 -23.52 -34.06 4.15
C SER A 4 -22.28 -33.39 4.71
N SER A 5 -21.11 -33.81 4.22
CA SER A 5 -19.85 -33.14 4.44
C SER A 5 -19.92 -31.74 3.80
N THR A 6 -20.23 -30.72 4.61
CA THR A 6 -20.07 -29.34 4.17
C THR A 6 -18.58 -29.05 4.06
N SER A 7 -17.98 -29.40 2.92
CA SER A 7 -16.65 -28.95 2.53
C SER A 7 -16.69 -27.43 2.52
N LYS A 8 -16.14 -26.82 3.58
CA LYS A 8 -16.02 -25.37 3.72
C LYS A 8 -15.11 -24.90 2.59
N LYS A 9 -15.73 -24.49 1.49
CA LYS A 9 -15.12 -23.95 0.27
C LYS A 9 -13.98 -23.00 0.70
N ARG A 10 -12.72 -23.40 0.49
CA ARG A 10 -11.57 -22.53 0.71
C ARG A 10 -11.72 -21.34 -0.24
N ARG A 11 -12.34 -20.26 0.24
CA ARG A 11 -12.42 -19.00 -0.51
C ARG A 11 -10.99 -18.60 -0.89
N SER A 12 -10.77 -18.20 -2.14
CA SER A 12 -9.49 -17.61 -2.56
C SER A 12 -9.15 -16.51 -1.55
N ARG A 13 -8.04 -16.63 -0.81
CA ARG A 13 -7.62 -15.59 0.11
C ARG A 13 -7.39 -14.32 -0.70
N ASP A 14 -8.08 -13.24 -0.35
CA ASP A 14 -7.86 -11.93 -0.94
C ASP A 14 -6.37 -11.59 -0.93
N ALA A 15 -5.84 -11.05 -2.03
CA ALA A 15 -4.41 -10.78 -2.17
C ALA A 15 -3.89 -9.87 -1.03
N ALA A 16 -4.69 -8.89 -0.62
CA ALA A 16 -4.40 -8.02 0.52
C ALA A 16 -4.26 -8.81 1.83
N THR A 17 -5.16 -9.76 2.08
CA THR A 17 -5.12 -10.62 3.27
C THR A 17 -3.89 -11.52 3.25
N LYS A 18 -3.53 -12.07 2.09
CA LYS A 18 -2.32 -12.90 1.94
C LYS A 18 -1.04 -12.11 2.23
N MET A 19 -0.95 -10.86 1.77
CA MET A 19 0.19 -10.00 2.09
C MET A 19 0.23 -9.62 3.56
N ALA A 20 -0.92 -9.30 4.18
CA ALA A 20 -1.01 -9.02 5.60
C ALA A 20 -0.57 -10.22 6.46
N GLU A 21 -0.99 -11.45 6.10
CA GLU A 21 -0.54 -12.70 6.73
C GLU A 21 0.99 -12.89 6.62
N GLN A 22 1.58 -12.59 5.46
CA GLN A 22 3.03 -12.67 5.28
C GLN A 22 3.76 -11.68 6.20
N ARG A 23 3.30 -10.42 6.26
CA ARG A 23 3.86 -9.38 7.14
C ARG A 23 3.74 -9.77 8.61
N LEU A 24 2.59 -10.30 9.03
CA LEU A 24 2.37 -10.80 10.38
C LEU A 24 3.36 -11.92 10.72
N SER A 25 3.59 -12.84 9.79
CA SER A 25 4.56 -13.93 9.97
C SER A 25 5.98 -13.43 10.22
N VAL A 26 6.39 -12.31 9.60
CA VAL A 26 7.71 -11.70 9.87
C VAL A 26 7.77 -11.12 11.28
N LEU A 27 6.71 -10.42 11.72
CA LEU A 27 6.63 -9.86 13.08
C LEU A 27 6.70 -10.97 14.15
N GLU A 28 5.96 -12.06 13.95
CA GLU A 28 5.96 -13.21 14.85
C GLU A 28 7.32 -13.92 14.87
N LEU A 29 7.96 -14.08 13.70
CA LEU A 29 9.29 -14.67 13.60
C LEU A 29 10.33 -13.83 14.34
N ALA A 30 10.29 -12.50 14.18
CA ALA A 30 11.17 -11.60 14.90
C ALA A 30 10.99 -11.72 16.42
N ARG A 31 9.75 -11.87 16.89
CA ARG A 31 9.46 -12.10 18.32
C ARG A 31 10.03 -13.44 18.81
N LYS A 32 9.88 -14.51 18.03
CA LYS A 32 10.39 -15.85 18.39
C LYS A 32 11.91 -15.92 18.41
N LEU A 33 12.58 -15.23 17.48
CA LEU A 33 14.05 -15.20 17.39
C LEU A 33 14.69 -14.18 18.34
N GLY A 34 13.95 -13.15 18.77
CA GLY A 34 14.53 -11.99 19.45
C GLY A 34 15.45 -11.14 18.56
N ASN A 35 15.53 -11.46 17.25
CA ASN A 35 16.42 -10.82 16.29
C ASN A 35 15.65 -10.37 15.05
N VAL A 36 15.41 -9.06 14.96
CA VAL A 36 14.69 -8.43 13.84
C VAL A 36 15.47 -8.56 12.53
N ALA A 37 16.78 -8.33 12.56
CA ALA A 37 17.61 -8.34 11.35
C ALA A 37 17.63 -9.74 10.71
N GLU A 38 17.68 -10.78 11.53
CA GLU A 38 17.64 -12.16 11.06
C GLU A 38 16.26 -12.54 10.49
N ALA A 39 15.17 -12.18 11.18
CA ALA A 39 13.82 -12.42 10.68
C ALA A 39 13.57 -11.74 9.32
N CYS A 40 14.05 -10.50 9.17
CA CYS A 40 14.01 -9.74 7.91
C CYS A 40 14.77 -10.45 6.78
N ARG A 41 16.01 -10.92 7.04
CA ARG A 41 16.80 -11.69 6.06
C ARG A 41 16.12 -12.98 5.63
N ARG A 42 15.57 -13.74 6.57
CA ARG A 42 14.89 -15.03 6.29
C ARG A 42 13.61 -14.87 5.46
N ARG A 43 12.95 -13.71 5.54
CA ARG A 43 11.65 -13.46 4.90
C ARG A 43 11.71 -12.47 3.73
N GLY A 44 12.89 -11.95 3.40
CA GLY A 44 13.08 -11.02 2.29
C GLY A 44 12.41 -9.66 2.50
N MET A 45 12.35 -9.19 3.75
CA MET A 45 11.81 -7.87 4.10
C MET A 45 12.95 -6.94 4.52
N ASP A 46 12.89 -5.67 4.11
CA ASP A 46 13.84 -4.67 4.61
C ASP A 46 13.50 -4.24 6.05
N ARG A 47 14.52 -3.77 6.78
CA ARG A 47 14.36 -3.40 8.19
C ARG A 47 13.48 -2.16 8.39
N THR A 48 13.44 -1.25 7.43
CA THR A 48 12.65 -0.01 7.52
C THR A 48 11.17 -0.34 7.46
N SER A 49 10.77 -1.15 6.47
CA SER A 49 9.42 -1.71 6.33
C SER A 49 9.01 -2.48 7.58
N PHE A 50 9.90 -3.27 8.18
CA PHE A 50 9.58 -3.99 9.42
C PHE A 50 9.10 -3.06 10.53
N TYR A 51 9.81 -1.95 10.77
CA TYR A 51 9.43 -1.01 11.83
C TYR A 51 8.16 -0.24 11.50
N GLU A 52 7.95 0.08 10.22
CA GLU A 52 6.71 0.70 9.76
C GLU A 52 5.51 -0.23 9.98
N TRP A 53 5.60 -1.50 9.54
CA TRP A 53 4.54 -2.49 9.74
C TRP A 53 4.33 -2.83 11.21
N ARG A 54 5.39 -2.86 12.02
CA ARG A 54 5.27 -3.03 13.48
C ARG A 54 4.47 -1.87 14.09
N ARG A 55 4.75 -0.63 13.70
CA ARG A 55 4.00 0.55 14.17
C ARG A 55 2.53 0.45 13.74
N ARG A 56 2.27 0.17 12.46
CA ARG A 56 0.89 0.03 11.94
C ARG A 56 0.12 -1.09 12.63
N PHE A 57 0.78 -2.22 12.92
CA PHE A 57 0.18 -3.33 13.67
C PHE A 57 -0.17 -2.95 15.11
N GLN A 58 0.67 -2.14 15.78
CA GLN A 58 0.37 -1.66 17.13
C GLN A 58 -0.83 -0.71 17.16
N THR A 59 -1.00 0.12 16.14
CA THR A 59 -2.10 1.11 16.09
C THR A 59 -3.41 0.53 15.57
N HIS A 60 -3.36 -0.35 14.56
CA HIS A 60 -4.54 -0.81 13.82
C HIS A 60 -4.69 -2.35 13.78
N GLY A 61 -3.84 -3.09 14.48
CA GLY A 61 -3.87 -4.55 14.48
C GLY A 61 -3.62 -5.15 13.09
N PHE A 62 -4.33 -6.23 12.77
CA PHE A 62 -4.19 -6.94 11.50
C PHE A 62 -4.58 -6.09 10.28
N GLU A 63 -5.59 -5.23 10.42
CA GLU A 63 -6.01 -4.33 9.33
C GLU A 63 -4.91 -3.34 8.94
N GLY A 64 -4.08 -2.92 9.90
CA GLY A 64 -2.91 -2.08 9.64
C GLY A 64 -1.81 -2.73 8.81
N LEU A 65 -1.85 -4.05 8.62
CA LEU A 65 -0.93 -4.79 7.76
C LEU A 65 -1.42 -4.93 6.33
N LYS A 66 -2.67 -4.55 6.04
CA LYS A 66 -3.16 -4.44 4.66
C LYS A 66 -2.61 -3.17 4.02
N ASP A 67 -2.50 -3.19 2.70
CA ASP A 67 -2.10 -1.98 1.97
C ASP A 67 -3.16 -0.90 2.11
N LEU A 68 -2.69 0.33 2.28
CA LEU A 68 -3.58 1.48 2.30
C LEU A 68 -4.14 1.70 0.89
N PRO A 69 -5.34 2.29 0.79
CA PRO A 69 -5.90 2.68 -0.49
C PRO A 69 -4.90 3.57 -1.26
N PRO A 70 -4.88 3.47 -2.61
CA PRO A 70 -4.02 4.29 -3.44
C PRO A 70 -4.20 5.78 -3.14
N ILE A 71 -3.09 6.52 -3.14
CA ILE A 71 -3.12 7.98 -3.05
C ILE A 71 -4.04 8.52 -4.16
N HIS A 72 -4.97 9.41 -3.78
CA HIS A 72 -5.94 9.97 -4.72
C HIS A 72 -5.22 10.66 -5.87
N LYS A 73 -5.70 10.42 -7.11
CA LYS A 73 -5.08 10.95 -8.33
C LYS A 73 -5.39 12.42 -8.60
N SER A 74 -6.38 12.97 -7.91
CA SER A 74 -6.83 14.35 -8.06
C SER A 74 -6.75 15.08 -6.73
N HIS A 75 -6.40 16.36 -6.81
CA HIS A 75 -6.43 17.28 -5.68
C HIS A 75 -7.64 18.22 -5.83
N PRO A 76 -8.30 18.65 -4.75
CA PRO A 76 -9.44 19.58 -4.85
C PRO A 76 -9.09 20.89 -5.58
N GLN A 77 -7.83 21.33 -5.48
CA GLN A 77 -7.30 22.51 -6.16
C GLN A 77 -6.61 22.19 -7.50
N THR A 78 -6.92 21.05 -8.13
CA THR A 78 -6.42 20.76 -9.48
C THR A 78 -6.97 21.79 -10.47
N THR A 79 -6.10 22.36 -11.30
CA THR A 79 -6.44 23.40 -12.28
C THR A 79 -7.56 22.93 -13.22
N PRO A 80 -8.62 23.73 -13.43
CA PRO A 80 -9.70 23.39 -14.35
C PRO A 80 -9.18 23.13 -15.77
N PRO A 81 -9.76 22.18 -16.51
CA PRO A 81 -9.28 21.79 -17.84
C PRO A 81 -9.27 22.97 -18.82
N GLU A 82 -10.25 23.86 -18.74
CA GLU A 82 -10.30 25.08 -19.58
C GLU A 82 -9.08 25.98 -19.38
N THR A 83 -8.60 26.11 -18.14
CA THR A 83 -7.41 26.93 -17.85
C THR A 83 -6.15 26.24 -18.35
N VAL A 84 -6.08 24.92 -18.23
CA VAL A 84 -4.96 24.12 -18.77
C VAL A 84 -4.87 24.27 -20.29
N GLU A 85 -5.99 24.17 -21.01
CA GLU A 85 -5.99 24.31 -22.47
C GLU A 85 -5.61 25.73 -22.92
N LYS A 86 -6.06 26.77 -22.20
CA LYS A 86 -5.62 28.16 -22.44
C LYS A 86 -4.11 28.33 -22.28
N ILE A 87 -3.54 27.77 -21.21
CA ILE A 87 -2.10 27.82 -20.97
C ILE A 87 -1.33 27.08 -22.08
N LYS A 88 -1.81 25.91 -22.51
CA LYS A 88 -1.19 25.16 -23.61
C LYS A 88 -1.20 25.94 -24.92
N ALA A 89 -2.33 26.56 -25.28
CA ALA A 89 -2.44 27.39 -26.48
C ALA A 89 -1.45 28.57 -26.43
N LEU A 90 -1.41 29.29 -25.30
CA LEU A 90 -0.48 30.40 -25.09
C LEU A 90 0.99 29.95 -25.22
N ALA A 91 1.34 28.79 -24.66
CA ALA A 91 2.70 28.25 -24.74
C ALA A 91 3.10 27.86 -26.17
N LEU A 92 2.15 27.39 -26.98
CA LEU A 92 2.38 27.06 -28.39
C LEU A 92 2.52 28.32 -29.25
N GLU A 93 1.74 29.36 -28.98
CA GLU A 93 1.82 30.66 -29.66
C GLU A 93 3.10 31.43 -29.31
N HIS A 94 3.56 31.32 -28.06
CA HIS A 94 4.71 32.06 -27.55
C HIS A 94 5.70 31.18 -26.78
N PRO A 95 6.53 30.39 -27.49
CA PRO A 95 7.45 29.43 -26.84
C PRO A 95 8.54 30.05 -25.96
N ALA A 96 8.84 31.36 -26.12
CA ALA A 96 9.85 32.08 -25.35
C ALA A 96 9.29 32.70 -24.05
N TYR A 97 7.98 32.61 -23.79
CA TYR A 97 7.39 33.16 -22.57
C TYR A 97 7.73 32.30 -21.35
N GLY A 98 8.12 32.98 -20.26
CA GLY A 98 8.34 32.38 -18.96
C GLY A 98 7.10 32.48 -18.08
N CYS A 99 7.19 31.99 -16.84
CA CYS A 99 6.06 31.94 -15.89
C CYS A 99 5.43 33.30 -15.51
N ASN A 100 6.10 34.42 -15.79
CA ASN A 100 5.65 35.76 -15.41
C ASN A 100 4.91 36.50 -16.54
N ARG A 101 4.59 35.84 -17.66
CA ARG A 101 3.99 36.46 -18.84
C ARG A 101 2.93 35.56 -19.46
#